data_AF-A0A1I6HZW9-F1
#
_entry.id   AF-A0A1I6HZW9-F1
#
_cell.length_a   1.000
_cell.length_b   1.000
_cell.length_c   1.000
_cell.angle_alpha   90.00
_cell.angle_beta   90.00
_cell.angle_gamma   90.00
#
_symmetry.space_group_name_H-M   'P 1'
#
loop_
_entity.id
_entity.type
_entity.pdbx_description
1 polymer ?
#
loop_
_entity_poly.entity_id
_entity_poly.type
_entity_poly.pdbx_seq_one_letter_code
_entity_poly.pdbx_strand_id
1 'polypeptide(L)'
;MGVEFYNPQDLVGLVCPPGLVQAEQDVFWMQQALALADYAQQQGEVPVGALVVLEQQCVGVGFNQSILTHDPTAHAEIMALRHAGITLQNYRLPGVSFYVTLEPCAMCATAMVHARIARLVYGATDPKSGAVGSRINLAASDFLNHQYQVVNGVCAEQASALLSNFFKQRRAAKKLK
;
A
#
# COMPACT_ATOMS: atom_id res chain seq x y z
N MET A 1 -13.39 -8.43 28.39
CA MET A 1 -12.07 -8.01 27.86
C MET A 1 -12.37 -7.27 26.58
N GLY A 2 -12.17 -5.95 26.57
CA GLY A 2 -12.51 -5.11 25.41
C GLY A 2 -11.64 -5.48 24.23
N VAL A 3 -12.26 -5.77 23.10
CA VAL A 3 -11.54 -5.92 21.84
C VAL A 3 -11.13 -4.51 21.44
N GLU A 4 -9.83 -4.20 21.47
CA GLU A 4 -9.35 -2.96 20.85
C GLU A 4 -9.68 -3.03 19.36
N PHE A 5 -10.54 -2.14 18.91
CA PHE A 5 -10.84 -2.00 17.50
C PHE A 5 -9.63 -1.33 16.84
N TYR A 6 -8.97 -2.06 15.93
CA TYR A 6 -7.94 -1.46 15.10
C TYR A 6 -8.57 -0.38 14.21
N ASN A 7 -8.18 0.87 14.43
CA ASN A 7 -8.55 1.99 13.57
C ASN A 7 -7.35 2.36 12.69
N PRO A 8 -7.45 2.21 11.35
CA PRO A 8 -6.38 2.59 10.42
C PRO A 8 -5.79 3.98 10.66
N GLN A 9 -6.61 4.93 11.11
CA GLN A 9 -6.20 6.32 11.33
C GLN A 9 -5.19 6.49 12.48
N ASP A 10 -5.15 5.56 13.43
CA ASP A 10 -4.26 5.63 14.60
C ASP A 10 -2.78 5.46 14.18
N LEU A 11 -2.51 4.99 12.96
CA LEU A 11 -1.16 4.94 12.40
C LEU A 11 -0.63 6.30 11.96
N VAL A 12 -1.49 7.31 11.72
CA VAL A 12 -1.00 8.65 11.36
C VAL A 12 -0.31 9.26 12.56
N GLY A 13 0.90 9.78 12.36
CA GLY A 13 1.75 10.26 13.45
C GLY A 13 2.59 9.18 14.11
N LEU A 14 2.40 7.89 13.76
CA LEU A 14 3.34 6.84 14.18
C LEU A 14 4.73 7.17 13.64
N VAL A 15 5.73 7.05 14.51
CA VAL A 15 7.14 7.29 14.18
C VAL A 15 7.88 5.96 14.17
N CYS A 16 8.75 5.76 13.18
CA CYS A 16 9.64 4.61 13.13
C CYS A 16 10.57 4.62 14.35
N PRO A 17 10.77 3.48 15.03
CA PRO A 17 11.74 3.39 16.11
C PRO A 17 13.13 3.89 15.68
N PRO A 18 13.82 4.70 16.52
CA PRO A 18 15.15 5.20 16.19
C PRO A 18 16.17 4.05 16.19
N GLY A 19 17.25 4.22 15.42
CA GLY A 19 18.37 3.27 15.38
C GLY A 19 18.21 2.07 14.45
N LEU A 20 17.05 1.92 13.79
CA LEU A 20 16.85 0.91 12.76
C LEU A 20 17.59 1.26 11.46
N VAL A 21 18.23 0.29 10.83
CA VAL A 21 18.76 0.47 9.46
C VAL A 21 17.63 0.44 8.43
N GLN A 22 17.85 0.95 7.22
CA GLN A 22 16.80 1.09 6.21
C GLN A 22 15.98 -0.18 5.96
N ALA A 23 16.63 -1.35 5.87
CA ALA A 23 15.94 -2.62 5.65
C ALA A 23 15.00 -2.99 6.81
N GLU A 24 15.38 -2.70 8.04
CA GLU A 24 14.55 -2.95 9.23
C GLU A 24 13.37 -1.97 9.31
N GLN A 25 13.60 -0.71 8.92
CA GLN A 25 12.54 0.28 8.78
C GLN A 25 11.53 -0.15 7.72
N ASP A 26 12.00 -0.67 6.59
CA ASP A 26 11.11 -1.15 5.53
C ASP A 26 10.23 -2.30 6.02
N VAL A 27 10.80 -3.24 6.77
CA VAL A 27 10.05 -4.32 7.41
C VAL A 27 9.05 -3.75 8.41
N PHE A 28 9.45 -2.82 9.28
CA PHE A 28 8.57 -2.18 10.25
C PHE A 28 7.34 -1.54 9.58
N TRP A 29 7.56 -0.72 8.55
CA TRP A 29 6.48 -0.06 7.82
C TRP A 29 5.62 -1.04 7.03
N MET A 30 6.23 -2.07 6.43
CA MET A 30 5.46 -3.10 5.74
C MET A 30 4.57 -3.90 6.70
N GLN A 31 5.00 -4.13 7.95
CA GLN A 31 4.11 -4.75 8.96
C GLN A 31 2.88 -3.89 9.25
N GLN A 32 3.02 -2.57 9.30
CA GLN A 32 1.87 -1.67 9.46
C GLN A 32 0.96 -1.69 8.22
N ALA A 33 1.54 -1.76 7.01
CA ALA A 33 0.77 -1.92 5.77
C ALA A 33 0.03 -3.28 5.71
N LEU A 34 0.61 -4.35 6.26
CA LEU A 34 -0.04 -5.65 6.41
C LEU A 34 -1.22 -5.60 7.39
N ALA A 35 -1.14 -4.82 8.47
CA ALA A 35 -2.28 -4.60 9.36
C ALA A 35 -3.44 -3.89 8.65
N LEU A 36 -3.14 -2.90 7.79
CA LEU A 36 -4.14 -2.26 6.93
C LEU A 36 -4.76 -3.24 5.90
N ALA A 37 -3.96 -4.17 5.37
CA ALA A 37 -4.43 -5.21 4.47
C ALA A 37 -5.36 -6.21 5.16
N ASP A 38 -5.05 -6.59 6.41
CA ASP A 38 -5.94 -7.42 7.23
C ASP A 38 -7.24 -6.69 7.55
N TYR A 39 -7.18 -5.39 7.87
CA TYR A 39 -8.38 -4.57 8.04
C TYR A 39 -9.26 -4.58 6.78
N ALA A 40 -8.69 -4.42 5.58
CA ALA A 40 -9.45 -4.54 4.32
C ALA A 40 -10.17 -5.89 4.22
N GLN A 41 -9.48 -6.99 4.56
CA GLN A 41 -10.07 -8.32 4.56
C GLN A 41 -11.29 -8.41 5.50
N GLN A 42 -11.18 -7.84 6.70
CA GLN A 42 -12.27 -7.81 7.68
C GLN A 42 -13.47 -7.01 7.16
N GLN A 43 -13.24 -6.02 6.30
CA GLN A 43 -14.27 -5.27 5.58
C GLN A 43 -14.83 -6.00 4.33
N GLY A 44 -14.35 -7.21 4.02
CA GLY A 44 -14.78 -7.99 2.85
C GLY A 44 -14.11 -7.58 1.53
N GLU A 45 -13.06 -6.76 1.62
CA GLU A 45 -12.28 -6.23 0.50
C GLU A 45 -11.07 -7.10 0.17
N VAL A 46 -10.49 -6.92 -1.01
CA VAL A 46 -9.20 -7.55 -1.34
C VAL A 46 -8.15 -7.05 -0.33
N PRO A 47 -7.33 -7.94 0.29
CA PRO A 47 -6.41 -7.56 1.37
C PRO A 47 -5.17 -6.83 0.84
N VAL A 48 -5.33 -5.54 0.55
CA VAL A 48 -4.24 -4.64 0.16
C VAL A 48 -4.26 -3.43 1.09
N GLY A 49 -3.11 -3.13 1.66
CA GLY A 49 -2.89 -2.00 2.55
C GLY A 49 -1.70 -1.17 2.10
N ALA A 50 -1.73 0.13 2.37
CA ALA A 50 -0.69 1.07 1.98
C ALA A 50 -0.53 2.21 3.00
N LEU A 51 0.68 2.75 3.11
CA LEU A 51 0.95 3.93 3.91
C LEU A 51 2.06 4.80 3.31
N VAL A 52 2.10 6.05 3.73
CA VAL A 52 3.04 7.08 3.28
C VAL A 52 3.85 7.56 4.47
N VAL A 53 5.17 7.56 4.34
CA VAL A 53 6.11 7.99 5.37
C VAL A 53 6.90 9.20 4.89
N LEU A 54 6.97 10.23 5.71
CA LEU A 54 7.84 11.39 5.54
C LEU A 54 8.63 11.59 6.83
N GLU A 55 9.95 11.76 6.74
CA GLU A 55 10.81 12.02 7.90
C GLU A 55 10.59 11.02 9.06
N GLN A 56 10.55 9.74 8.75
CA GLN A 56 10.30 8.65 9.71
C GLN A 56 8.92 8.65 10.37
N GLN A 57 7.98 9.48 9.92
CA GLN A 57 6.61 9.54 10.44
C GLN A 57 5.60 9.14 9.37
N CYS A 58 4.59 8.36 9.75
CA CYS A 58 3.47 8.05 8.88
C CYS A 58 2.56 9.28 8.73
N VAL A 59 2.33 9.71 7.49
CA VAL A 59 1.55 10.91 7.13
C VAL A 59 0.28 10.59 6.34
N GLY A 60 0.10 9.33 5.94
CA GLY A 60 -1.11 8.89 5.26
C GLY A 60 -1.21 7.38 5.24
N VAL A 61 -2.43 6.90 5.29
CA VAL A 61 -2.77 5.47 5.26
C VAL A 61 -3.92 5.21 4.31
N GLY A 62 -3.98 4.00 3.77
CA GLY A 62 -5.03 3.54 2.90
C GLY A 62 -5.13 2.02 2.88
N PHE A 63 -6.32 1.53 2.58
CA PHE A 63 -6.57 0.13 2.31
C PHE A 63 -7.55 0.03 1.14
N ASN A 64 -7.60 -1.12 0.47
CA ASN A 64 -8.52 -1.30 -0.64
C ASN A 64 -9.97 -1.23 -0.14
N GLN A 65 -10.80 -0.37 -0.74
CA GLN A 65 -12.18 -0.18 -0.34
C GLN A 65 -13.14 0.02 -1.53
N SER A 66 -12.78 -0.51 -2.71
CA SER A 66 -13.56 -0.35 -3.94
C SER A 66 -14.98 -0.91 -3.89
N ILE A 67 -15.23 -1.99 -3.14
CA ILE A 67 -16.57 -2.56 -2.97
C ILE A 67 -17.39 -1.68 -2.03
N LEU A 68 -16.82 -1.33 -0.87
CA LEU A 68 -17.44 -0.54 0.19
C LEU A 68 -17.86 0.85 -0.30
N THR A 69 -17.00 1.51 -1.07
CA THR A 69 -17.23 2.90 -1.51
C THR A 69 -17.82 3.01 -2.91
N HIS A 70 -18.04 1.87 -3.58
CA HIS A 70 -18.46 1.83 -4.98
C HIS A 70 -17.56 2.66 -5.91
N ASP A 71 -16.28 2.79 -5.58
CA ASP A 71 -15.30 3.60 -6.28
C ASP A 71 -14.25 2.70 -6.94
N PRO A 72 -14.20 2.63 -8.29
CA PRO A 72 -13.23 1.81 -9.00
C PRO A 72 -11.78 2.30 -8.82
N THR A 73 -11.58 3.49 -8.26
CA THR A 73 -10.26 4.07 -7.99
C THR A 73 -9.80 3.88 -6.54
N ALA A 74 -10.65 3.39 -5.65
CA ALA A 74 -10.37 3.29 -4.21
C ALA A 74 -9.47 2.10 -3.82
N HIS A 75 -8.38 1.95 -4.56
CA HIS A 75 -7.25 1.10 -4.19
C HIS A 75 -6.50 1.69 -2.99
N ALA A 76 -5.80 0.83 -2.24
CA ALA A 76 -5.05 1.23 -1.06
C ALA A 76 -4.09 2.39 -1.34
N GLU A 77 -3.43 2.37 -2.49
CA GLU A 77 -2.43 3.36 -2.85
C GLU A 77 -3.03 4.74 -3.09
N ILE A 78 -4.16 4.79 -3.81
CA ILE A 78 -4.90 6.02 -4.07
C ILE A 78 -5.42 6.61 -2.76
N MET A 79 -5.95 5.76 -1.87
CA MET A 79 -6.43 6.21 -0.57
C MET A 79 -5.32 6.79 0.29
N ALA A 80 -4.16 6.13 0.35
CA ALA A 80 -3.01 6.61 1.11
C ALA A 80 -2.42 7.91 0.55
N LEU A 81 -2.32 8.06 -0.78
CA LEU A 81 -1.88 9.30 -1.44
C LEU A 81 -2.84 10.47 -1.15
N ARG A 82 -4.15 10.24 -1.29
CA ARG A 82 -5.18 11.26 -1.00
C ARG A 82 -5.09 11.72 0.46
N HIS A 83 -4.96 10.76 1.37
CA HIS A 83 -4.83 11.05 2.79
C HIS A 83 -3.55 11.85 3.08
N ALA A 84 -2.39 11.41 2.60
CA ALA A 84 -1.13 12.14 2.76
C ALA A 84 -1.19 13.56 2.19
N GLY A 85 -1.85 13.74 1.03
CA GLY A 85 -2.01 15.07 0.43
C GLY A 85 -2.87 16.02 1.26
N ILE A 86 -3.88 15.51 1.96
CA ILE A 86 -4.67 16.29 2.92
C ILE A 86 -3.80 16.63 4.13
N THR A 87 -3.12 15.64 4.71
CA THR A 87 -2.24 15.82 5.89
C THR A 87 -1.16 16.86 5.65
N LEU A 88 -0.50 16.81 4.49
CA LEU A 88 0.61 17.68 4.12
C LEU A 88 0.16 18.95 3.38
N GLN A 89 -1.14 19.11 3.14
CA GLN A 89 -1.74 20.20 2.37
C GLN A 89 -1.05 20.42 1.01
N ASN A 90 -0.63 19.34 0.36
CA ASN A 90 0.11 19.39 -0.90
C ASN A 90 -0.17 18.14 -1.74
N TYR A 91 -0.48 18.33 -3.02
CA TYR A 91 -0.68 17.22 -3.94
C TYR A 91 0.65 16.58 -4.40
N ARG A 92 1.76 17.32 -4.25
CA ARG A 92 3.12 16.79 -4.43
C ARG A 92 3.67 16.41 -3.07
N LEU A 93 4.23 15.21 -3.00
CA LEU A 93 4.75 14.55 -1.82
C LEU A 93 6.24 14.24 -2.01
N PRO A 94 7.11 15.25 -2.26
CA PRO A 94 8.53 15.00 -2.43
C PRO A 94 9.14 14.41 -1.15
N GLY A 95 10.10 13.52 -1.31
CA GLY A 95 10.82 12.90 -0.17
C GLY A 95 10.08 11.76 0.51
N VAL A 96 8.80 11.52 0.21
CA VAL A 96 8.06 10.43 0.88
C VAL A 96 8.52 9.05 0.40
N SER A 97 8.56 8.12 1.35
CA SER A 97 8.61 6.68 1.08
C SER A 97 7.20 6.10 1.15
N PHE A 98 6.80 5.40 0.11
CA PHE A 98 5.49 4.78 -0.03
C PHE A 98 5.58 3.27 0.18
N TYR A 99 4.73 2.70 1.02
CA TYR A 99 4.71 1.26 1.31
C TYR A 99 3.36 0.68 0.89
N VAL A 100 3.36 -0.47 0.22
CA VAL A 100 2.13 -1.18 -0.20
C VAL A 100 2.34 -2.69 -0.19
N THR A 101 1.34 -3.46 0.24
CA THR A 101 1.51 -4.92 0.36
C THR A 101 1.56 -5.66 -0.97
N LEU A 102 1.04 -5.08 -2.05
CA LEU A 102 0.99 -5.66 -3.40
C LEU A 102 1.58 -4.68 -4.41
N GLU A 103 2.26 -5.21 -5.44
CA GLU A 103 2.78 -4.42 -6.56
C GLU A 103 1.69 -3.53 -7.18
N PRO A 104 1.94 -2.21 -7.34
CA PRO A 104 0.94 -1.30 -7.88
C PRO A 104 0.51 -1.63 -9.31
N CYS A 105 -0.79 -1.44 -9.58
CA CYS A 105 -1.31 -1.44 -10.95
C CYS A 105 -0.96 -0.14 -11.69
N ALA A 106 -1.29 -0.05 -12.98
CA ALA A 106 -0.94 1.11 -13.81
C ALA A 106 -1.51 2.45 -13.29
N MET A 107 -2.73 2.43 -12.75
CA MET A 107 -3.37 3.59 -12.13
C MET A 107 -2.56 4.10 -10.94
N CYS A 108 -2.28 3.20 -9.99
CA CYS A 108 -1.56 3.54 -8.76
C CYS A 108 -0.10 3.96 -9.05
N ALA A 109 0.58 3.23 -9.94
CA ALA A 109 1.95 3.55 -10.35
C ALA A 109 2.04 4.95 -10.98
N THR A 110 1.08 5.34 -11.82
CA THR A 110 1.03 6.68 -12.42
C THR A 110 0.61 7.75 -11.41
N ALA A 111 -0.29 7.43 -10.47
CA ALA A 111 -0.64 8.35 -9.38
C ALA A 111 0.58 8.72 -8.53
N MET A 112 1.48 7.77 -8.27
CA MET A 112 2.76 8.01 -7.57
C MET A 112 3.69 8.95 -8.35
N VAL A 113 3.72 8.86 -9.69
CA VAL A 113 4.44 9.81 -10.56
C VAL A 113 3.87 11.22 -10.39
N HIS A 114 2.54 11.38 -10.44
CA HIS A 114 1.89 12.68 -10.25
C HIS A 114 2.13 13.25 -8.85
N ALA A 115 2.14 12.39 -7.84
CA ALA A 115 2.43 12.75 -6.45
C ALA A 115 3.91 13.02 -6.19
N ARG A 116 4.83 12.74 -7.12
CA ARG A 116 6.27 13.02 -6.96
C ARG A 116 6.92 12.32 -5.75
N ILE A 117 6.49 11.11 -5.43
CA ILE A 117 7.09 10.35 -4.33
C ILE A 117 8.59 10.12 -4.58
N ALA A 118 9.40 9.97 -3.54
CA ALA A 118 10.81 9.65 -3.73
C ALA A 118 11.04 8.15 -3.96
N ARG A 119 10.28 7.31 -3.26
CA ARG A 119 10.53 5.89 -3.17
C ARG A 119 9.25 5.09 -2.97
N LEU A 120 9.15 3.96 -3.66
CA LEU A 120 8.14 2.92 -3.48
C LEU A 120 8.79 1.67 -2.90
N VAL A 121 8.14 1.08 -1.91
CA VAL A 121 8.44 -0.23 -1.33
C VAL A 121 7.20 -1.09 -1.44
N TYR A 122 7.29 -2.25 -2.07
CA TYR A 122 6.16 -3.19 -2.12
C TYR A 122 6.52 -4.61 -1.71
N GLY A 123 5.50 -5.32 -1.22
CA GLY A 123 5.62 -6.71 -0.77
C GLY A 123 5.56 -7.70 -1.93
N ALA A 124 4.37 -8.27 -2.15
CA ALA A 124 4.16 -9.28 -3.18
C ALA A 124 4.14 -8.66 -4.58
N THR A 125 4.67 -9.38 -5.58
CA THR A 125 4.48 -9.06 -7.00
C THR A 125 3.06 -9.38 -7.47
N ASP A 126 2.57 -8.71 -8.50
CA ASP A 126 1.32 -9.04 -9.18
C ASP A 126 1.58 -9.47 -10.65
N PRO A 127 1.75 -10.77 -10.92
CA PRO A 127 1.98 -11.28 -12.27
C PRO A 127 0.84 -11.01 -13.26
N LYS A 128 -0.36 -10.64 -12.79
CA LYS A 128 -1.53 -10.41 -13.67
C LYS A 128 -1.59 -8.98 -14.17
N SER A 129 -1.42 -8.01 -13.27
CA SER A 129 -1.67 -6.59 -13.53
C SER A 129 -0.60 -5.62 -13.01
N GLY A 130 0.45 -6.12 -12.36
CA GLY A 130 1.52 -5.30 -11.79
C GLY A 130 2.23 -4.46 -12.86
N ALA A 131 2.37 -3.17 -12.58
CA ALA A 131 2.89 -2.17 -13.51
C ALA A 131 4.25 -1.59 -13.09
N VAL A 132 4.91 -2.22 -12.10
CA VAL A 132 6.19 -1.78 -11.54
C VAL A 132 7.23 -2.91 -11.62
N GLY A 133 7.13 -3.74 -12.67
CA GLY A 133 8.07 -4.83 -12.94
C GLY A 133 7.43 -6.09 -13.52
N SER A 134 6.18 -6.42 -13.16
CA SER A 134 5.56 -7.68 -13.60
C SER A 134 5.12 -7.68 -15.07
N ARG A 135 4.21 -6.79 -15.46
CA ARG A 135 3.65 -6.75 -16.83
C ARG A 135 4.22 -5.61 -17.64
N ILE A 136 4.38 -4.47 -16.99
CA ILE A 136 5.03 -3.28 -17.50
C ILE A 136 5.85 -2.68 -16.37
N ASN A 137 6.77 -1.78 -16.70
CA ASN A 137 7.55 -1.04 -15.70
C ASN A 137 7.40 0.46 -15.93
N LEU A 138 6.32 1.03 -15.39
CA LEU A 138 6.04 2.46 -15.48
C LEU A 138 7.04 3.28 -14.66
N ALA A 139 7.54 2.76 -13.53
CA ALA A 139 8.50 3.47 -12.70
C ALA A 139 9.83 3.76 -13.43
N ALA A 140 10.19 2.95 -14.44
CA ALA A 140 11.38 3.11 -15.26
C ALA A 140 11.11 3.74 -16.65
N SER A 141 9.90 4.23 -16.91
CA SER A 141 9.55 4.81 -18.21
C SER A 141 10.16 6.21 -18.39
N ASP A 142 10.70 6.48 -19.58
CA ASP A 142 11.42 7.73 -19.93
C ASP A 142 10.47 8.88 -20.34
N PHE A 143 9.26 8.55 -20.80
CA PHE A 143 8.24 9.54 -21.15
C PHE A 143 7.53 10.16 -19.93
N LEU A 144 7.72 9.59 -18.73
CA LEU A 144 7.16 10.11 -17.49
C LEU A 144 8.06 11.21 -16.93
N ASN A 145 7.44 12.30 -16.47
CA ASN A 145 8.15 13.49 -16.01
C ASN A 145 8.66 13.39 -14.55
N HIS A 146 8.54 12.23 -13.91
CA HIS A 146 9.04 11.91 -12.57
C HIS A 146 9.45 10.45 -12.52
N GLN A 147 10.53 10.15 -11.81
CA GLN A 147 10.95 8.78 -11.50
C GLN A 147 11.13 8.66 -9.98
N TYR A 148 10.85 7.46 -9.47
CA TYR A 148 11.01 7.12 -8.06
C TYR A 148 11.77 5.81 -7.91
N GLN A 149 12.47 5.66 -6.79
CA GLN A 149 13.19 4.43 -6.48
C GLN A 149 12.18 3.32 -6.16
N VAL A 150 12.51 2.08 -6.51
CA VAL A 150 11.67 0.92 -6.25
C VAL A 150 12.45 -0.11 -5.44
N VAL A 151 11.87 -0.53 -4.32
CA VAL A 151 12.29 -1.70 -3.55
C VAL A 151 11.13 -2.67 -3.51
N ASN A 152 11.41 -3.94 -3.76
CA ASN A 152 10.39 -5.00 -3.81
C ASN A 152 10.75 -6.15 -2.89
N GLY A 153 9.78 -7.01 -2.62
CA GLY A 153 10.01 -8.25 -1.88
C GLY A 153 9.91 -8.12 -0.36
N VAL A 154 9.69 -6.91 0.19
CA VAL A 154 9.65 -6.68 1.64
C VAL A 154 8.41 -7.36 2.22
N CYS A 155 8.61 -8.34 3.11
CA CYS A 155 7.52 -9.17 3.66
C CYS A 155 6.64 -9.85 2.58
N ALA A 156 7.20 -10.16 1.40
CA ALA A 156 6.43 -10.65 0.26
C ALA A 156 5.66 -11.96 0.53
N GLU A 157 6.25 -12.88 1.31
CA GLU A 157 5.60 -14.14 1.67
C GLU A 157 4.31 -13.90 2.46
N GLN A 158 4.35 -13.00 3.45
CA GLN A 158 3.19 -12.64 4.27
C GLN A 158 2.09 -11.96 3.42
N ALA A 159 2.49 -10.99 2.59
CA ALA A 159 1.55 -10.31 1.69
C ALA A 159 0.88 -11.26 0.69
N SER A 160 1.67 -12.18 0.09
CA SER A 160 1.16 -13.18 -0.85
C SER A 160 0.23 -14.19 -0.19
N ALA A 161 0.54 -14.58 1.06
CA ALA A 161 -0.30 -15.47 1.85
C ALA A 161 -1.68 -14.87 2.14
N LEU A 162 -1.75 -13.59 2.54
CA LEU A 162 -3.03 -12.87 2.75
C LEU A 162 -3.90 -12.90 1.49
N LEU A 163 -3.34 -12.48 0.36
CA LEU A 163 -4.07 -12.43 -0.92
C LEU A 163 -4.55 -13.81 -1.36
N SER A 164 -3.67 -14.82 -1.24
CA SER A 164 -3.99 -16.21 -1.60
C SER A 164 -5.10 -16.79 -0.73
N ASN A 165 -5.06 -16.53 0.59
CA ASN A 165 -6.05 -17.02 1.55
C ASN A 165 -7.41 -16.38 1.31
N PHE A 166 -7.46 -15.07 1.08
CA PHE A 166 -8.69 -14.36 0.73
C PHE A 166 -9.40 -14.97 -0.48
N PHE A 167 -8.68 -15.17 -1.60
CA PHE A 167 -9.31 -15.75 -2.79
C PHE A 167 -9.67 -17.23 -2.63
N LYS A 168 -8.94 -18.01 -1.82
CA LYS A 168 -9.33 -19.38 -1.46
C LYS A 168 -10.67 -19.37 -0.71
N GLN A 169 -10.82 -18.52 0.29
CA GLN A 169 -12.06 -18.38 1.07
C GLN A 169 -13.23 -17.92 0.18
N ARG A 170 -13.04 -16.92 -0.69
CA ARG A 170 -14.11 -16.47 -1.61
C ARG A 170 -14.56 -17.56 -2.59
N ARG A 171 -13.62 -18.35 -3.13
CA ARG A 171 -13.96 -19.49 -4.00
C ARG A 171 -14.72 -20.58 -3.25
N ALA A 172 -14.35 -20.86 -2.01
CA ALA A 172 -15.08 -21.81 -1.16
C ALA A 172 -16.50 -21.32 -0.86
N ALA A 173 -16.66 -20.06 -0.49
CA ALA A 173 -17.97 -19.45 -0.20
C ALA A 173 -18.91 -19.47 -1.43
N LYS A 174 -18.38 -19.28 -2.65
CA LYS A 174 -19.17 -19.36 -3.89
C LYS A 174 -19.65 -20.78 -4.22
N LYS A 175 -18.93 -21.83 -3.77
CA LYS A 175 -19.34 -23.23 -3.98
C LYS A 175 -20.44 -23.71 -3.01
N LEU A 176 -20.61 -23.00 -1.89
CA LEU A 176 -21.61 -23.29 -0.85
C LEU A 176 -22.95 -22.57 -1.10
N LYS A 177 -23.00 -21.70 -2.11
CA LYS A 177 -24.21 -21.02 -2.58
C LYS A 177 -24.69 -21.69 -3.86
#